data_AF-A0AA42Y6I0-F1
#
_entry.id   AF-A0AA42Y6I0-F1
#
_cell.length_a   1.000
_cell.length_b   1.000
_cell.length_c   1.000
_cell.angle_alpha   90.00
_cell.angle_beta   90.00
_cell.angle_gamma   90.00
#
_symmetry.space_group_name_H-M   'P 1'
#
loop_
_entity.id
_entity.type
_entity.pdbx_description
1 polymer ?
#
loop_
_entity_poly.entity_id
_entity_poly.type
_entity_poly.pdbx_seq_one_letter_code
_entity_poly.pdbx_strand_id
1 'polypeptide(L)'
;MRVLTLTLLGGLLGCMRAGADGRASDPCESFYVALEAVPHDSLVRRAGEFESLWDRKTYRGCEIRFVAHDSLTAGHQVPDFDALEGSEMYRLGWRMTDGIGADGPGSGIFGIERNSVQCVVRWEQPAYIDDDGEFVQSDTLSMTVQCRELPSDP
;
A
#
# COMPACT_ATOMS: atom_id res chain seq x y z
N MET A 1 73.77 -15.54 1.83
CA MET A 1 73.46 -15.79 3.26
C MET A 1 71.96 -15.60 3.45
N ARG A 2 71.30 -16.62 4.02
CA ARG A 2 69.86 -16.66 4.27
C ARG A 2 69.54 -15.85 5.54
N VAL A 3 68.48 -15.07 5.52
CA VAL A 3 67.72 -14.71 6.72
C VAL A 3 66.25 -14.96 6.41
N LEU A 4 65.69 -15.98 7.07
CA LEU A 4 64.25 -16.17 7.20
C LEU A 4 63.70 -15.09 8.13
N THR A 5 62.55 -14.51 7.79
CA THR A 5 61.71 -13.84 8.78
C THR A 5 60.28 -14.29 8.60
N LEU A 6 59.85 -15.13 9.54
CA LEU A 6 58.50 -15.55 9.82
C LEU A 6 57.80 -14.38 10.53
N THR A 7 56.59 -13.99 10.12
CA THR A 7 55.73 -13.17 10.99
C THR A 7 54.28 -13.60 10.85
N LEU A 8 53.71 -13.87 12.03
CA LEU A 8 52.38 -14.38 12.31
C LEU A 8 51.26 -13.39 11.97
N LEU A 9 50.09 -13.98 11.69
CA LEU A 9 48.73 -13.61 12.11
C LEU A 9 48.51 -12.19 12.65
N GLY A 10 47.64 -11.46 11.95
CA GLY A 10 46.99 -10.26 12.47
C GLY A 10 45.65 -10.07 11.79
N GLY A 11 44.64 -10.79 12.26
CA GLY A 11 43.26 -10.54 11.90
C GLY A 11 42.86 -9.13 12.30
N LEU A 12 42.44 -8.33 11.33
CA LEU A 12 41.58 -7.19 11.56
C LEU A 12 40.32 -7.44 10.73
N LEU A 13 39.35 -8.03 11.43
CA LEU A 13 37.93 -7.94 11.12
C LEU A 13 37.61 -6.44 11.06
N GLY A 14 37.79 -5.84 9.89
CA GLY A 14 37.34 -4.50 9.62
C GLY A 14 35.82 -4.53 9.73
N CYS A 15 35.30 -3.89 10.78
CA CYS A 15 33.87 -3.72 10.99
C CYS A 15 33.25 -3.15 9.71
N MET A 16 32.57 -4.00 8.94
CA MET A 16 31.55 -3.54 8.01
C MET A 16 30.49 -2.88 8.86
N ARG A 17 30.56 -1.55 8.99
CA ARG A 17 29.39 -0.74 9.30
C ARG A 17 28.48 -0.86 8.10
N ALA A 18 27.65 -1.89 8.10
CA ALA A 18 26.38 -1.84 7.41
C ALA A 18 25.59 -0.71 8.09
N GLY A 19 25.72 0.50 7.54
CA GLY A 19 24.67 1.49 7.71
C GLY A 19 23.45 0.90 7.03
N ALA A 20 22.59 0.25 7.80
CA ALA A 20 21.21 0.07 7.41
C ALA A 20 20.64 1.49 7.36
N ASP A 21 20.70 2.13 6.18
CA ASP A 21 19.88 3.28 5.88
C ASP A 21 18.44 2.80 5.92
N GLY A 22 17.89 2.78 7.14
CA GLY A 22 16.51 2.47 7.47
C GLY A 22 15.58 3.59 7.01
N ARG A 23 15.68 3.99 5.74
CA ARG A 23 14.49 4.49 5.05
C ARG A 23 13.60 3.28 4.90
N ALA A 24 12.67 3.13 5.85
CA ALA A 24 11.50 2.31 5.63
C ALA A 24 11.00 2.65 4.22
N SER A 25 11.03 1.67 3.33
CA SER A 25 10.52 1.83 1.97
C SER A 25 9.11 2.39 2.10
N ASP A 26 8.82 3.51 1.43
CA ASP A 26 7.50 4.14 1.54
C ASP A 26 6.42 3.07 1.26
N PRO A 27 5.57 2.75 2.24
CA PRO A 27 4.63 1.65 2.10
C PRO A 27 3.59 1.89 1.01
N CYS A 28 3.37 3.14 0.59
CA CYS A 28 2.49 3.50 -0.50
C CYS A 28 3.12 3.33 -1.89
N GLU A 29 4.44 3.18 -2.01
CA GLU A 29 5.12 3.20 -3.32
C GLU A 29 4.54 2.15 -4.29
N SER A 30 4.37 0.90 -3.85
CA SER A 30 3.86 -0.18 -4.71
C SER A 30 2.42 0.08 -5.18
N PHE A 31 1.58 0.63 -4.31
CA PHE A 31 0.21 0.98 -4.64
C PHE A 31 0.14 2.13 -5.63
N TYR A 32 0.98 3.16 -5.41
CA TYR A 32 1.04 4.33 -6.28
C TYR A 32 1.46 3.94 -7.70
N VAL A 33 2.54 3.16 -7.84
CA VAL A 33 3.04 2.70 -9.15
C VAL A 33 1.99 1.83 -9.87
N ALA A 34 1.28 0.97 -9.14
CA ALA A 34 0.21 0.15 -9.72
C ALA A 34 -0.95 1.01 -10.26
N LEU A 35 -1.34 2.06 -9.54
CA LEU A 35 -2.42 2.98 -9.95
C LEU A 35 -1.98 3.98 -11.02
N GLU A 36 -0.70 4.36 -11.06
CA GLU A 36 -0.14 5.27 -12.08
C GLU A 36 -0.27 4.70 -13.50
N ALA A 37 -0.21 3.38 -13.64
CA ALA A 37 -0.37 2.69 -14.92
C ALA A 37 -1.81 2.65 -15.44
N VAL A 38 -2.80 3.01 -14.61
CA VAL A 38 -4.22 3.02 -14.97
C VAL A 38 -4.60 4.41 -15.46
N PRO A 39 -5.29 4.58 -16.61
CA PRO A 39 -5.83 5.88 -17.00
C PRO A 39 -6.74 6.47 -15.90
N HIS A 40 -6.49 7.72 -15.51
CA HIS A 40 -7.16 8.35 -14.37
C HIS A 40 -7.32 9.86 -14.53
N ASP A 41 -8.31 10.42 -13.85
CA ASP A 41 -8.51 11.87 -13.75
C ASP A 41 -7.56 12.48 -12.73
N SER A 42 -7.33 11.78 -11.62
CA SER A 42 -6.40 12.22 -10.59
C SER A 42 -5.75 11.05 -9.86
N LEU A 43 -4.46 11.19 -9.59
CA LEU A 43 -3.69 10.32 -8.71
C LEU A 43 -2.79 11.20 -7.85
N VAL A 44 -3.08 11.23 -6.55
CA VAL A 44 -2.38 12.06 -5.59
C VAL A 44 -1.82 11.18 -4.48
N ARG A 45 -0.53 11.35 -4.18
CA ARG A 45 0.10 10.77 -2.99
C ARG A 45 0.53 11.87 -2.04
N ARG A 46 0.28 11.67 -0.75
CA ARG A 46 0.68 12.58 0.33
C ARG A 46 1.34 11.77 1.43
N ALA A 47 2.49 12.23 1.89
CA ALA A 47 3.11 11.75 3.12
C ALA A 47 2.80 12.75 4.25
N GLY A 48 2.65 12.25 5.47
CA GLY A 48 2.39 13.07 6.65
C GLY A 48 1.27 12.52 7.53
N GLU A 49 0.57 13.42 8.20
CA GLU A 49 -0.57 13.08 9.06
C GLU A 49 -1.86 12.98 8.25
N PHE A 50 -2.69 11.99 8.56
CA PHE A 50 -4.00 11.79 7.95
C PHE A 50 -4.99 11.24 8.99
N GLU A 51 -6.27 11.53 8.79
CA GLU A 51 -7.35 10.90 9.55
C GLU A 51 -7.69 9.56 8.91
N SER A 52 -7.60 8.48 9.69
CA SER A 52 -7.87 7.12 9.25
C SER A 52 -9.32 6.95 8.79
N LEU A 53 -9.50 6.35 7.61
CA LEU A 53 -10.82 6.01 7.07
C LEU A 53 -11.58 5.00 7.94
N TRP A 54 -10.88 4.19 8.72
CA TRP A 54 -11.48 3.12 9.51
C TRP A 54 -12.00 3.58 10.87
N ASP A 55 -11.16 4.25 11.66
CA ASP A 55 -11.41 4.55 13.07
C ASP A 55 -11.38 6.04 13.41
N ARG A 56 -11.24 6.91 12.39
CA ARG A 56 -11.25 8.38 12.51
C ARG A 56 -10.11 8.93 13.39
N LYS A 57 -9.13 8.12 13.77
CA LYS A 57 -7.95 8.58 14.51
C LYS A 57 -6.90 9.13 13.56
N THR A 58 -6.09 10.06 14.05
CA THR A 58 -4.98 10.61 13.29
C THR A 58 -3.77 9.69 13.37
N TYR A 59 -3.23 9.35 12.20
CA TYR A 59 -2.00 8.59 12.05
C TYR A 59 -1.00 9.35 11.21
N ARG A 60 0.27 8.93 11.28
CA ARG A 60 1.33 9.40 10.40
C ARG A 60 1.75 8.27 9.46
N GLY A 61 1.91 8.59 8.19
CA GLY A 61 2.31 7.65 7.15
C GLY A 61 2.09 8.27 5.77
N CYS A 62 1.37 7.55 4.91
CA CYS A 62 1.07 8.01 3.56
C CYS A 62 -0.38 7.72 3.16
N GLU A 63 -0.92 8.57 2.29
CA GLU A 63 -2.24 8.46 1.71
C GLU A 63 -2.12 8.59 0.19
N ILE A 64 -2.76 7.67 -0.54
CA ILE A 64 -2.98 7.75 -1.98
C ILE A 64 -4.46 7.97 -2.21
N ARG A 65 -4.81 8.89 -3.10
CA ARG A 65 -6.15 9.09 -3.64
C ARG A 65 -6.11 8.95 -5.15
N PHE A 66 -6.93 8.05 -5.66
CA PHE A 66 -7.08 7.76 -7.07
C PHE A 66 -8.54 7.98 -7.46
N VAL A 67 -8.76 8.65 -8.59
CA VAL A 67 -10.08 8.84 -9.19
C VAL A 67 -9.96 8.61 -10.69
N ALA A 68 -10.84 7.76 -11.22
CA ALA A 68 -10.94 7.50 -12.64
C ALA A 68 -12.41 7.43 -13.09
N HIS A 69 -12.63 7.59 -14.38
CA HIS A 69 -13.90 7.35 -15.03
C HIS A 69 -13.86 6.09 -15.89
N ASP A 70 -14.96 5.33 -15.93
CA ASP A 70 -15.09 4.09 -16.70
C ASP A 70 -14.85 4.31 -18.19
N SER A 71 -15.19 5.50 -18.70
CA SER A 71 -14.87 5.91 -20.07
C SER A 71 -13.36 6.01 -20.36
N LEU A 72 -12.53 6.29 -19.35
CA LEU A 72 -11.07 6.36 -19.44
C LEU A 72 -10.42 5.00 -19.20
N THR A 73 -11.01 4.18 -18.33
CA THR A 73 -10.49 2.86 -17.99
C THR A 73 -10.94 1.77 -18.96
N ALA A 74 -11.70 2.07 -20.02
CA ALA A 74 -12.23 1.08 -20.96
C ALA A 74 -11.15 0.10 -21.49
N GLY A 75 -11.08 -1.09 -20.89
CA GLY A 75 -10.10 -2.15 -21.18
C GLY A 75 -8.91 -2.25 -20.21
N HIS A 76 -8.76 -1.32 -19.28
CA HIS A 76 -7.76 -1.30 -18.21
C HIS A 76 -8.40 -1.66 -16.87
N GLN A 77 -8.03 -2.81 -16.32
CA GLN A 77 -8.50 -3.21 -15.00
C GLN A 77 -7.79 -2.38 -13.92
N VAL A 78 -8.56 -1.71 -13.06
CA VAL A 78 -8.02 -1.10 -11.84
C VAL A 78 -7.52 -2.24 -10.94
N PRO A 79 -6.26 -2.21 -10.48
CA PRO A 79 -5.72 -3.25 -9.61
C PRO A 79 -6.59 -3.47 -8.38
N ASP A 80 -6.87 -4.74 -8.08
CA ASP A 80 -7.36 -5.12 -6.77
C ASP A 80 -6.18 -5.23 -5.80
N PHE A 81 -6.34 -4.65 -4.61
CA PHE A 81 -5.35 -4.69 -3.55
C PHE A 81 -5.73 -5.63 -2.41
N ASP A 82 -6.73 -6.48 -2.62
CA ASP A 82 -7.02 -7.58 -1.72
C ASP A 82 -5.78 -8.45 -1.47
N ALA A 83 -5.59 -8.86 -0.21
CA ALA A 83 -4.50 -9.73 0.19
C ALA A 83 -5.02 -11.14 0.50
N LEU A 84 -5.96 -11.61 -0.32
CA LEU A 84 -6.52 -12.97 -0.24
C LEU A 84 -5.53 -14.01 -0.78
N GLU A 85 -5.65 -15.25 -0.32
CA GLU A 85 -4.81 -16.35 -0.78
C GLU A 85 -4.88 -16.48 -2.31
N GLY A 86 -3.71 -16.43 -2.96
CA GLY A 86 -3.60 -16.46 -4.43
C GLY A 86 -3.50 -15.08 -5.11
N SER A 87 -3.80 -13.97 -4.41
CA SER A 87 -3.66 -12.62 -4.96
C SER A 87 -2.20 -12.21 -5.14
N GLU A 88 -1.94 -11.16 -5.93
CA GLU A 88 -0.60 -10.58 -6.06
C GLU A 88 -0.10 -10.02 -4.73
N MET A 89 -0.96 -9.30 -4.00
CA MET A 89 -0.61 -8.74 -2.70
C MET A 89 -0.22 -9.83 -1.71
N TYR A 90 -0.93 -10.96 -1.70
CA TYR A 90 -0.58 -12.11 -0.88
C TYR A 90 0.81 -12.68 -1.22
N ARG A 91 1.13 -12.80 -2.53
CA ARG A 91 2.46 -13.22 -3.00
C ARG A 91 3.56 -12.23 -2.61
N LEU A 92 3.24 -10.93 -2.52
CA LEU A 92 4.14 -9.87 -2.05
C LEU A 92 4.27 -9.79 -0.51
N GLY A 93 3.64 -10.72 0.20
CA GLY A 93 3.73 -10.85 1.66
C GLY A 93 2.68 -10.06 2.43
N TRP A 94 1.72 -9.41 1.77
CA TRP A 94 0.59 -8.76 2.43
C TRP A 94 -0.43 -9.79 2.89
N ARG A 95 -1.13 -9.51 3.98
CA ARG A 95 -2.20 -10.35 4.52
C ARG A 95 -3.39 -9.48 4.87
N MET A 96 -4.60 -10.03 4.78
CA MET A 96 -5.77 -9.33 5.30
C MET A 96 -5.61 -9.11 6.81
N THR A 97 -5.92 -7.90 7.28
CA THR A 97 -5.98 -7.60 8.72
C THR A 97 -7.34 -8.01 9.26
N ASP A 98 -7.33 -8.81 10.32
CA ASP A 98 -8.56 -9.15 11.04
C ASP A 98 -9.20 -7.91 11.67
N GLY A 99 -10.52 -7.75 11.50
CA GLY A 99 -11.27 -6.68 12.13
C GLY A 99 -11.23 -5.32 11.41
N ILE A 100 -10.67 -5.23 10.21
CA ILE A 100 -10.82 -4.08 9.30
C ILE A 100 -11.41 -4.58 7.98
N GLY A 101 -12.73 -4.44 7.85
CA GLY A 101 -13.47 -4.96 6.70
C GLY A 101 -14.94 -4.54 6.74
N ALA A 102 -15.42 -3.94 5.67
CA ALA A 102 -16.84 -3.71 5.44
C ALA A 102 -17.11 -3.54 3.94
N ASP A 103 -18.15 -4.20 3.46
CA ASP A 103 -18.60 -4.09 2.07
C ASP A 103 -20.00 -3.46 2.01
N GLY A 104 -20.21 -2.63 0.99
CA GLY A 104 -21.49 -1.99 0.70
C GLY A 104 -21.81 -2.01 -0.80
N PRO A 105 -23.02 -1.63 -1.21
CA PRO A 105 -23.36 -1.52 -2.62
C PRO A 105 -22.40 -0.55 -3.34
N GLY A 106 -21.57 -1.08 -4.24
CA GLY A 106 -20.59 -0.29 -4.97
C GLY A 106 -19.46 0.29 -4.11
N SER A 107 -19.18 -0.24 -2.93
CA SER A 107 -18.05 0.21 -2.12
C SER A 107 -17.51 -0.89 -1.23
N GLY A 108 -16.25 -0.77 -0.83
CA GLY A 108 -15.64 -1.66 0.14
C GLY A 108 -14.48 -0.99 0.85
N ILE A 109 -14.23 -1.41 2.08
CA ILE A 109 -13.07 -1.01 2.86
C ILE A 109 -12.48 -2.23 3.54
N PHE A 110 -11.16 -2.40 3.46
CA PHE A 110 -10.48 -3.52 4.10
C PHE A 110 -9.08 -3.13 4.55
N GLY A 111 -8.58 -3.84 5.55
CA GLY A 111 -7.20 -3.70 6.03
C GLY A 111 -6.31 -4.78 5.45
N ILE A 112 -5.07 -4.40 5.13
CA ILE A 112 -3.98 -5.32 4.82
C ILE A 112 -2.73 -4.95 5.59
N GLU A 113 -1.89 -5.94 5.89
CA GLU A 113 -0.66 -5.73 6.64
C GLU A 113 0.51 -6.53 6.08
N ARG A 114 1.71 -6.00 6.27
CA ARG A 114 2.97 -6.65 5.93
C ARG A 114 4.07 -6.12 6.83
N ASN A 115 4.72 -7.01 7.59
CA ASN A 115 5.71 -6.62 8.60
C ASN A 115 5.09 -5.60 9.58
N SER A 116 5.80 -4.51 9.89
CA SER A 116 5.31 -3.42 10.75
C SER A 116 4.53 -2.35 9.98
N VAL A 117 3.82 -2.71 8.91
CA VAL A 117 2.99 -1.77 8.13
C VAL A 117 1.58 -2.29 8.03
N GLN A 118 0.60 -1.41 8.26
CA GLN A 118 -0.81 -1.65 7.99
C GLN A 118 -1.33 -0.60 7.02
N CYS A 119 -2.07 -1.04 6.01
CA CYS A 119 -2.77 -0.18 5.07
C CYS A 119 -4.28 -0.45 5.15
N VAL A 120 -5.06 0.62 5.02
CA VAL A 120 -6.50 0.56 4.80
C VAL A 120 -6.76 0.95 3.36
N VAL A 121 -7.44 0.08 2.62
CA VAL A 121 -7.86 0.31 1.24
C VAL A 121 -9.36 0.51 1.24
N ARG A 122 -9.83 1.63 0.71
CA ARG A 122 -11.25 1.90 0.44
C ARG A 122 -11.42 2.13 -1.05
N TRP A 123 -12.37 1.44 -1.65
CA TRP A 123 -12.80 1.70 -3.03
C TRP A 123 -14.28 2.06 -3.02
N GLU A 124 -14.66 2.96 -3.92
CA GLU A 124 -16.04 3.41 -4.08
C GLU A 124 -16.33 3.66 -5.55
N GLN A 125 -17.35 2.96 -6.03
CA GLN A 125 -18.06 3.21 -7.26
C GLN A 125 -19.55 3.20 -6.88
N PRO A 126 -20.12 4.32 -6.40
CA PRO A 126 -21.47 4.34 -5.87
C PRO A 126 -22.50 3.90 -6.92
N ALA A 127 -23.61 3.35 -6.46
CA ALA A 127 -24.76 3.08 -7.31
C ALA A 127 -26.01 3.76 -6.76
N TYR A 128 -26.91 4.16 -7.66
CA TYR A 128 -28.16 4.82 -7.33
C TYR A 128 -29.31 4.27 -8.18
N ILE A 129 -30.54 4.54 -7.75
CA ILE A 129 -31.74 4.32 -8.56
C ILE A 129 -32.08 5.63 -9.24
N ASP A 130 -32.21 5.64 -10.56
CA ASP A 130 -32.59 6.82 -11.31
C ASP A 130 -34.10 7.10 -11.23
N ASP A 131 -34.55 8.16 -11.90
CA ASP A 131 -35.95 8.58 -11.90
C ASP A 131 -36.88 7.57 -12.60
N ASP A 132 -36.33 6.66 -13.42
CA ASP A 132 -37.06 5.59 -14.11
C ASP A 132 -37.11 4.30 -13.27
N GLY A 133 -36.46 4.29 -12.10
CA GLY A 133 -36.41 3.12 -11.21
C GLY A 133 -35.30 2.13 -11.58
N GLU A 134 -34.41 2.49 -12.51
CA GLU A 134 -33.34 1.63 -12.97
C GLU A 134 -32.09 1.79 -12.09
N PHE A 135 -31.34 0.70 -11.94
CA PHE A 135 -30.08 0.71 -11.21
C PHE A 135 -28.97 1.29 -12.08
N VAL A 136 -28.38 2.39 -11.65
CA VAL A 136 -27.27 3.05 -12.32
C VAL A 136 -26.02 2.96 -11.46
N GLN A 137 -24.99 2.37 -12.05
CA GLN A 137 -23.64 2.34 -11.50
C GLN A 137 -22.93 3.64 -11.88
N SER A 138 -22.29 4.31 -10.92
CA SER A 138 -21.47 5.49 -11.19
C SER A 138 -20.34 5.15 -12.14
N ASP A 139 -20.16 5.94 -13.19
CA ASP A 139 -18.98 5.84 -14.06
C ASP A 139 -17.69 6.26 -13.32
N THR A 140 -17.80 6.90 -12.15
CA THR A 140 -16.64 7.30 -11.35
C THR A 140 -16.28 6.21 -10.35
N LEU A 141 -15.06 5.71 -10.46
CA LEU A 141 -14.40 4.90 -9.45
C LEU A 141 -13.39 5.75 -8.69
N SER A 142 -13.41 5.63 -7.37
CA SER A 142 -12.40 6.21 -6.48
C SER A 142 -11.77 5.15 -5.60
N MET A 143 -10.49 5.33 -5.29
CA MET A 143 -9.76 4.47 -4.39
C MET A 143 -8.88 5.30 -3.48
N THR A 144 -8.91 5.01 -2.19
CA THR A 144 -8.02 5.61 -1.19
C THR A 144 -7.25 4.52 -0.47
N VAL A 145 -5.93 4.65 -0.44
CA VAL A 145 -5.03 3.76 0.30
C VAL A 145 -4.34 4.59 1.39
N GLN A 146 -4.49 4.20 2.65
CA GLN A 146 -3.86 4.85 3.79
C GLN A 146 -2.96 3.87 4.52
N CYS A 147 -1.65 4.09 4.48
CA CYS A 147 -0.68 3.22 5.14
C CYS A 147 -0.02 3.91 6.34
N ARG A 148 0.19 3.14 7.40
CA ARG A 148 0.88 3.56 8.63
C ARG A 148 1.86 2.48 9.07
N GLU A 149 2.91 2.92 9.75
CA GLU A 149 3.77 2.00 10.51
C GLU A 149 3.04 1.61 11.80
N LEU A 150 3.06 0.32 12.11
CA LEU A 150 2.62 -0.21 13.39
C LEU A 150 3.76 -0.01 14.41
N PRO A 151 3.45 0.24 15.69
CA PRO A 151 4.45 0.17 16.74
C PRO A 151 5.16 -1.19 16.65
N SER A 152 6.48 -1.19 16.61
CA SER A 152 7.25 -2.42 16.84
C SER A 152 6.95 -2.88 18.27
N ASP A 153 6.43 -4.11 18.43
CA ASP A 153 6.26 -4.72 19.74
C ASP A 153 7.60 -4.64 20.51
N PRO A 154 7.60 -4.15 21.77
CA PRO A 154 8.82 -3.99 22.57
C PRO A 154 9.49 -5.31 22.95
#